data_AF-A0A356K8Z5-F1
#
_entry.id   AF-A0A356K8Z5-F1
#
_cell.length_a   1.000
_cell.length_b   1.000
_cell.length_c   1.000
_cell.angle_alpha   90.00
_cell.angle_beta   90.00
_cell.angle_gamma   90.00
#
_symmetry.space_group_name_H-M   'P 1'
#
loop_
_entity.id
_entity.type
_entity.pdbx_description
1 polymer ?
#
loop_
_entity_poly.entity_id
_entity_poly.type
_entity_poly.pdbx_seq_one_letter_code
_entity_poly.pdbx_strand_id
1 'polypeptide(L)'
;MNFGFSEEQELLRDQVVRFITDECPIDVVRTFEPDTNRALWKKIAELGWVGLTVPERFGGSGLKWVDLTVVLEETGRGLCPLPLTSNALACAAILRSGSISQQKEWLPKIASGSVVFGFGLYDEPNWIDKDAITLDASDRITGTKTFVSDALLATHVMVGVQTKNGPALAITDVNAVECVALNVTDKTKPAAQVTFDQVQATVERLLPLSDADLDYLN
;
A
#
# COMPACT_ATOMS: atom_id res chain seq x y z
N MET A 1 -26.97 8.50 19.31
CA MET A 1 -25.63 8.35 18.69
C MET A 1 -25.25 6.90 18.85
N ASN A 2 -24.95 6.19 17.75
CA ASN A 2 -24.53 4.80 17.78
C ASN A 2 -23.03 4.76 17.44
N PHE A 3 -22.22 4.18 18.33
CA PHE A 3 -20.77 4.05 18.19
C PHE A 3 -20.33 2.61 17.91
N GLY A 4 -21.27 1.66 17.90
CA GLY A 4 -20.99 0.28 17.56
C GLY A 4 -20.92 0.06 16.05
N PHE A 5 -20.34 -1.06 15.66
CA PHE A 5 -20.37 -1.53 14.28
C PHE A 5 -21.79 -1.92 13.85
N SER A 6 -22.05 -1.83 12.54
CA SER A 6 -23.27 -2.37 11.94
C SER A 6 -23.25 -3.90 11.97
N GLU A 7 -24.41 -4.53 11.76
CA GLU A 7 -24.50 -5.99 11.64
C GLU A 7 -23.61 -6.54 10.51
N GLU A 8 -23.50 -5.81 9.39
CA GLU A 8 -22.62 -6.16 8.26
C GLU A 8 -21.14 -6.09 8.66
N GLN A 9 -20.75 -5.08 9.44
CA GLN A 9 -19.38 -4.92 9.94
C GLN A 9 -19.04 -5.98 10.98
N GLU A 10 -19.97 -6.35 11.86
CA GLU A 10 -19.77 -7.47 12.80
C GLU A 10 -19.64 -8.81 12.06
N LEU A 11 -20.43 -9.03 11.01
CA LEU A 11 -20.28 -10.23 10.18
C LEU A 11 -18.92 -10.27 9.47
N LEU A 12 -18.45 -9.13 8.95
CA LEU A 12 -17.11 -9.01 8.37
C LEU A 12 -16.04 -9.30 9.43
N ARG A 13 -16.16 -8.74 10.63
CA ARG A 13 -15.25 -9.00 11.75
C ARG A 13 -15.17 -10.49 12.05
N ASP A 14 -16.30 -11.17 12.21
CA ASP A 14 -16.36 -12.61 12.49
C ASP A 14 -15.67 -13.45 11.41
N GLN A 15 -15.84 -13.07 10.13
CA GLN A 15 -15.15 -13.71 9.02
C GLN A 15 -13.63 -13.52 9.10
N VAL A 16 -13.18 -12.30 9.41
CA VAL A 16 -11.75 -12.00 9.53
C VAL A 16 -11.13 -12.76 10.70
N VAL A 17 -11.79 -12.79 11.86
CA VAL A 17 -11.33 -13.52 13.05
C VAL A 17 -11.15 -15.00 12.75
N ARG A 18 -12.12 -15.64 12.08
CA ARG A 18 -12.04 -17.05 11.71
C ARG A 18 -10.89 -17.30 10.76
N PHE A 19 -10.79 -16.51 9.70
CA PHE A 19 -9.70 -16.64 8.73
C PHE A 19 -8.32 -16.50 9.39
N ILE A 20 -8.12 -15.49 10.24
CA ILE A 20 -6.84 -15.30 10.94
C ILE A 20 -6.53 -16.50 11.84
N THR A 21 -7.53 -17.02 12.55
CA THR A 21 -7.37 -18.20 13.42
C THR A 21 -6.97 -19.45 12.63
N ASP A 22 -7.59 -19.66 11.47
CA ASP A 22 -7.44 -20.89 10.69
C ASP A 22 -6.25 -20.84 9.72
N GLU A 23 -6.01 -19.69 9.10
CA GLU A 23 -5.10 -19.53 7.94
C GLU A 23 -3.84 -18.72 8.24
N CYS A 24 -3.86 -17.85 9.26
CA CYS A 24 -2.71 -17.07 9.69
C CYS A 24 -2.46 -17.19 11.21
N PRO A 25 -2.41 -18.41 11.79
CA PRO A 25 -2.08 -18.57 13.19
C PRO A 25 -0.63 -18.14 13.47
N ILE A 26 -0.30 -17.93 14.75
CA ILE A 26 1.00 -17.39 15.16
C ILE A 26 2.22 -18.18 14.65
N ASP A 27 2.07 -19.50 14.44
CA ASP A 27 3.15 -20.32 13.89
C ASP A 27 3.43 -20.01 12.42
N VAL A 28 2.38 -19.71 11.62
CA VAL A 28 2.52 -19.21 10.25
C VAL A 28 3.18 -17.84 10.25
N VAL A 29 2.79 -16.95 11.16
CA VAL A 29 3.41 -15.62 11.30
C VAL A 29 4.90 -15.72 11.62
N ARG A 30 5.29 -16.63 12.52
CA ARG A 30 6.70 -16.82 12.93
C ARG A 30 7.61 -17.34 11.83
N THR A 31 7.07 -18.14 10.91
CA THR A 31 7.81 -18.68 9.77
C THR A 31 7.50 -17.94 8.47
N PHE A 32 6.92 -16.74 8.57
CA PHE A 32 6.47 -16.01 7.41
C PHE A 32 7.68 -15.54 6.57
N GLU A 33 7.71 -16.00 5.32
CA GLU A 33 8.70 -15.60 4.32
C GLU A 33 8.01 -14.96 3.11
N PRO A 34 8.66 -13.99 2.42
CA PRO A 34 8.08 -13.29 1.27
C PRO A 34 7.53 -14.20 0.16
N ASP A 35 8.11 -15.38 -0.07
CA ASP A 35 7.62 -16.29 -1.12
C ASP A 35 6.37 -17.07 -0.72
N THR A 36 6.25 -17.46 0.56
CA THR A 36 5.05 -18.12 1.10
C THR A 36 3.83 -17.19 1.18
N ASN A 37 4.07 -15.88 1.16
CA ASN A 37 3.07 -14.81 1.17
C ASN A 37 2.03 -14.93 0.04
N ARG A 38 2.45 -15.33 -1.18
CA ARG A 38 1.59 -15.30 -2.36
C ARG A 38 0.31 -16.12 -2.20
N ALA A 39 0.37 -17.24 -1.46
CA ALA A 39 -0.79 -18.06 -1.18
C ALA A 39 -1.77 -17.39 -0.22
N LEU A 40 -1.27 -16.83 0.89
CA LEU A 40 -2.12 -16.16 1.88
C LEU A 40 -2.72 -14.86 1.32
N TRP A 41 -1.92 -14.08 0.58
CA TRP A 41 -2.39 -12.92 -0.17
C TRP A 41 -3.52 -13.28 -1.15
N LYS A 42 -3.33 -14.35 -1.92
CA LYS A 42 -4.37 -14.83 -2.85
C LYS A 42 -5.67 -15.17 -2.12
N LYS A 43 -5.61 -15.84 -0.96
CA LYS A 43 -6.81 -16.16 -0.18
C LYS A 43 -7.56 -14.89 0.26
N ILE A 44 -6.88 -13.89 0.81
CA ILE A 44 -7.54 -12.64 1.22
C ILE A 44 -8.04 -11.81 0.03
N ALA A 45 -7.40 -11.93 -1.14
CA ALA A 45 -7.87 -11.31 -2.36
C ALA A 45 -9.15 -11.97 -2.89
N GLU A 46 -9.25 -13.30 -2.82
CA GLU A 46 -10.46 -14.06 -3.17
C GLU A 46 -11.63 -13.76 -2.22
N LEU A 47 -11.34 -13.43 -0.95
CA LEU A 47 -12.32 -12.91 0.01
C LEU A 47 -12.72 -11.44 -0.23
N GLY A 48 -12.07 -10.76 -1.19
CA GLY A 48 -12.37 -9.37 -1.58
C GLY A 48 -11.76 -8.31 -0.66
N TRP A 49 -10.95 -8.68 0.34
CA TRP A 49 -10.45 -7.74 1.35
C TRP A 49 -9.50 -6.67 0.78
N VAL A 50 -8.72 -7.05 -0.23
CA VAL A 50 -7.78 -6.15 -0.91
C VAL A 50 -8.49 -5.08 -1.77
N GLY A 51 -9.76 -5.33 -2.12
CA GLY A 51 -10.59 -4.47 -2.96
C GLY A 51 -11.71 -3.74 -2.22
N LEU A 52 -11.75 -3.79 -0.88
CA LEU A 52 -12.86 -3.24 -0.09
C LEU A 52 -13.18 -1.79 -0.43
N THR A 53 -12.15 -0.92 -0.44
CA THR A 53 -12.30 0.52 -0.71
C THR A 53 -12.23 0.87 -2.19
N VAL A 54 -11.93 -0.10 -3.05
CA VAL A 54 -11.93 0.13 -4.51
C VAL A 54 -13.38 0.27 -4.97
N PRO A 55 -13.73 1.31 -5.76
CA PRO A 55 -15.10 1.46 -6.27
C PRO A 55 -15.57 0.26 -7.09
N GLU A 56 -16.86 -0.07 -7.00
CA GLU A 56 -17.48 -1.20 -7.71
C GLU A 56 -17.24 -1.17 -9.22
N ARG A 57 -17.25 0.02 -9.84
CA ARG A 57 -16.96 0.20 -11.28
C ARG A 57 -15.56 -0.28 -11.69
N PHE A 58 -14.66 -0.50 -10.74
CA PHE A 58 -13.32 -1.04 -10.93
C PHE A 58 -13.17 -2.45 -10.35
N GLY A 59 -14.27 -3.10 -9.94
CA GLY A 59 -14.28 -4.48 -9.46
C GLY A 59 -14.02 -4.66 -7.96
N GLY A 60 -14.06 -3.58 -7.17
CA GLY A 60 -14.03 -3.66 -5.70
C GLY A 60 -15.41 -3.66 -5.06
N SER A 61 -15.45 -3.51 -3.73
CA SER A 61 -16.70 -3.49 -2.96
C SER A 61 -17.28 -2.09 -2.73
N GLY A 62 -16.53 -1.03 -3.02
CA GLY A 62 -16.97 0.36 -2.81
C GLY A 62 -17.26 0.72 -1.35
N LEU A 63 -16.76 -0.08 -0.41
CA LEU A 63 -16.93 0.11 1.02
C LEU A 63 -16.05 1.26 1.54
N LYS A 64 -16.35 1.71 2.75
CA LYS A 64 -15.73 2.90 3.34
C LYS A 64 -14.53 2.52 4.20
N TRP A 65 -13.76 3.53 4.59
CA TRP A 65 -12.64 3.37 5.50
C TRP A 65 -13.01 2.69 6.82
N VAL A 66 -14.22 2.92 7.35
CA VAL A 66 -14.69 2.25 8.57
C VAL A 66 -14.79 0.73 8.39
N ASP A 67 -15.20 0.24 7.21
CA ASP A 67 -15.30 -1.19 6.92
C ASP A 67 -13.91 -1.81 6.77
N LEU A 68 -12.98 -1.07 6.13
CA LEU A 68 -11.58 -1.47 6.07
C LEU A 68 -10.94 -1.53 7.47
N THR A 69 -11.29 -0.59 8.36
CA THR A 69 -10.79 -0.60 9.75
C THR A 69 -11.13 -1.91 10.45
N VAL A 70 -12.32 -2.48 10.24
CA VAL A 70 -12.70 -3.80 10.79
C VAL A 70 -11.67 -4.87 10.40
N VAL A 71 -11.30 -4.92 9.12
CA VAL A 71 -10.32 -5.89 8.62
C VAL A 71 -8.93 -5.60 9.16
N LEU A 72 -8.52 -4.34 9.19
CA LEU A 72 -7.19 -3.94 9.68
C LEU A 72 -7.03 -4.20 11.19
N GLU A 73 -8.07 -4.00 12.00
CA GLU A 73 -8.06 -4.28 13.43
C GLU A 73 -7.82 -5.77 13.70
N GLU A 74 -8.59 -6.66 13.07
CA GLU A 74 -8.49 -8.09 13.32
C GLU A 74 -7.25 -8.71 12.68
N THR A 75 -6.84 -8.25 11.49
CA THR A 75 -5.56 -8.66 10.90
C THR A 75 -4.37 -8.17 11.72
N GLY A 76 -4.44 -6.96 12.29
CA GLY A 76 -3.46 -6.44 13.23
C GLY A 76 -3.41 -7.23 14.53
N ARG A 77 -4.57 -7.62 15.08
CA ARG A 77 -4.68 -8.47 16.27
C ARG A 77 -4.04 -9.84 16.06
N GLY A 78 -4.12 -10.39 14.85
CA GLY A 78 -3.45 -11.62 14.44
C GLY A 78 -2.00 -11.48 14.03
N LEU A 79 -1.44 -10.26 14.02
CA LEU A 79 -0.11 -9.96 13.46
C LEU A 79 0.06 -10.41 12.00
N CYS A 80 -1.01 -10.36 11.21
CA CYS A 80 -1.01 -10.80 9.82
C CYS A 80 -0.02 -9.96 8.99
N PRO A 81 1.07 -10.56 8.48
CA PRO A 81 2.19 -9.83 7.87
C PRO A 81 1.93 -9.56 6.37
N LEU A 82 0.71 -9.11 6.04
CA LEU A 82 0.29 -8.82 4.67
C LEU A 82 0.23 -7.31 4.39
N PRO A 83 0.50 -6.90 3.14
CA PRO A 83 0.61 -5.48 2.76
C PRO A 83 -0.75 -4.81 2.53
N LEU A 84 -1.74 -5.09 3.39
CA LEU A 84 -3.10 -4.54 3.30
C LEU A 84 -3.11 -3.02 3.42
N THR A 85 -2.36 -2.47 4.37
CA THR A 85 -2.29 -1.02 4.59
C THR A 85 -1.63 -0.32 3.40
N SER A 86 -0.49 -0.82 2.90
CA SER A 86 0.19 -0.24 1.74
C SER A 86 -0.68 -0.28 0.47
N ASN A 87 -1.44 -1.35 0.25
CA ASN A 87 -2.39 -1.43 -0.86
C ASN A 87 -3.59 -0.49 -0.70
N ALA A 88 -4.14 -0.35 0.52
CA ALA A 88 -5.21 0.59 0.80
C ALA A 88 -4.76 2.05 0.59
N LEU A 89 -3.54 2.39 1.01
CA LEU A 89 -2.94 3.71 0.76
C LEU A 89 -2.71 3.96 -0.73
N ALA A 90 -2.20 2.97 -1.47
CA ALA A 90 -2.04 3.08 -2.93
C ALA A 90 -3.38 3.29 -3.65
N CYS A 91 -4.42 2.55 -3.27
CA CYS A 91 -5.79 2.74 -3.77
C CYS A 91 -6.27 4.19 -3.53
N ALA A 92 -6.11 4.69 -2.31
CA ALA A 92 -6.49 6.04 -1.94
C ALA A 92 -5.74 7.10 -2.76
N ALA A 93 -4.42 6.95 -2.89
CA ALA A 93 -3.57 7.83 -3.70
C ALA A 93 -4.00 7.86 -5.17
N ILE A 94 -4.29 6.70 -5.77
CA ILE A 94 -4.74 6.60 -7.16
C ILE A 94 -6.12 7.23 -7.36
N LEU A 95 -7.04 7.03 -6.42
CA LEU A 95 -8.37 7.64 -6.48
C LEU A 95 -8.31 9.16 -6.36
N ARG A 96 -7.40 9.67 -5.54
CA ARG A 96 -7.30 11.09 -5.21
C ARG A 96 -6.52 11.89 -6.26
N SER A 97 -5.35 11.38 -6.65
CA SER A 97 -4.36 12.12 -7.45
C SER A 97 -4.10 11.49 -8.82
N GLY A 98 -4.63 10.29 -9.07
CA GLY A 98 -4.49 9.59 -10.35
C GLY A 98 -5.50 10.08 -11.39
N SER A 99 -5.04 10.23 -12.64
CA SER A 99 -5.91 10.45 -13.80
C SER A 99 -6.89 9.28 -14.01
N ILE A 100 -7.97 9.52 -14.78
CA ILE A 100 -8.93 8.46 -15.12
C ILE A 100 -8.26 7.27 -15.82
N SER A 101 -7.21 7.52 -16.63
CA SER A 101 -6.45 6.44 -17.27
C SER A 101 -5.71 5.58 -16.24
N GLN A 102 -5.01 6.21 -15.29
CA GLN A 102 -4.32 5.52 -14.20
C GLN A 102 -5.30 4.76 -13.30
N GLN A 103 -6.44 5.35 -12.98
CA GLN A 103 -7.50 4.67 -12.22
C GLN A 103 -7.99 3.39 -12.92
N LYS A 104 -8.25 3.46 -14.24
CA LYS A 104 -8.66 2.31 -15.04
C LYS A 104 -7.58 1.23 -15.14
N GLU A 105 -6.31 1.63 -15.12
CA GLU A 105 -5.19 0.68 -15.16
C GLU A 105 -5.01 -0.04 -13.82
N TRP A 106 -4.99 0.70 -12.71
CA TRP A 106 -4.49 0.19 -11.44
C TRP A 106 -5.58 -0.32 -10.50
N LEU A 107 -6.73 0.34 -10.43
CA LEU A 107 -7.75 -0.02 -9.43
C LEU A 107 -8.31 -1.44 -9.63
N PRO A 108 -8.55 -1.93 -10.86
CA PRO A 108 -8.94 -3.32 -11.06
C PRO A 108 -7.85 -4.33 -10.66
N LYS A 109 -6.58 -3.95 -10.82
CA LYS A 109 -5.44 -4.80 -10.42
C LYS A 109 -5.29 -4.86 -8.90
N ILE A 110 -5.55 -3.76 -8.21
CA ILE A 110 -5.63 -3.71 -6.73
C ILE A 110 -6.81 -4.55 -6.25
N ALA A 111 -8.00 -4.36 -6.82
CA ALA A 111 -9.20 -5.09 -6.40
C ALA A 111 -9.07 -6.61 -6.55
N SER A 112 -8.39 -7.07 -7.61
CA SER A 112 -8.11 -8.50 -7.82
C SER A 112 -6.92 -9.03 -7.00
N GLY A 113 -6.15 -8.15 -6.33
CA GLY A 113 -4.90 -8.52 -5.66
C GLY A 113 -3.77 -8.92 -6.62
N SER A 114 -3.90 -8.66 -7.93
CA SER A 114 -2.86 -8.99 -8.92
C SER A 114 -1.68 -8.01 -8.88
N VAL A 115 -1.89 -6.80 -8.36
CA VAL A 115 -0.83 -5.87 -8.00
C VAL A 115 -0.80 -5.72 -6.49
N VAL A 116 0.42 -5.68 -5.95
CA VAL A 116 0.69 -5.49 -4.53
C VAL A 116 1.61 -4.30 -4.41
N PHE A 117 1.21 -3.30 -3.64
CA PHE A 117 2.01 -2.10 -3.43
C PHE A 117 2.83 -2.16 -2.15
N GLY A 118 4.11 -1.81 -2.26
CA GLY A 118 4.89 -1.24 -1.17
C GLY A 118 4.78 0.28 -1.20
N PHE A 119 4.88 0.94 -0.05
CA PHE A 119 4.61 2.38 0.05
C PHE A 119 5.69 3.10 0.86
N GLY A 120 6.16 4.24 0.37
CA GLY A 120 7.14 5.08 1.08
C GLY A 120 7.05 6.55 0.70
N LEU A 121 6.64 7.41 1.63
CA LEU A 121 6.37 8.83 1.33
C LEU A 121 7.58 9.74 1.54
N TYR A 122 8.16 9.75 2.74
CA TYR A 122 9.22 10.67 3.14
C TYR A 122 10.61 10.06 3.02
N ASP A 123 11.61 10.90 2.76
CA ASP A 123 13.02 10.55 2.73
C ASP A 123 13.71 10.85 4.07
N GLU A 124 13.28 11.92 4.73
CA GLU A 124 13.82 12.40 6.00
C GLU A 124 12.88 12.10 7.18
N PRO A 125 13.39 12.02 8.43
CA PRO A 125 12.58 11.75 9.62
C PRO A 125 11.62 12.89 10.02
N ASN A 126 11.36 13.85 9.12
CA ASN A 126 10.42 14.94 9.30
C ASN A 126 9.09 14.63 8.59
N TRP A 127 8.33 13.69 9.14
CA TRP A 127 7.15 13.08 8.50
C TRP A 127 5.90 13.97 8.41
N ILE A 128 6.05 15.25 8.76
CA ILE A 128 5.02 16.27 8.64
C ILE A 128 5.41 17.34 7.62
N ASP A 129 6.61 17.29 7.06
CA ASP A 129 7.07 18.31 6.13
C ASP A 129 7.02 17.77 4.70
N LYS A 130 6.34 18.48 3.80
CA LYS A 130 6.33 18.10 2.38
C LYS A 130 7.71 18.22 1.74
N ASP A 131 8.57 19.09 2.26
CA ASP A 131 9.93 19.27 1.79
C ASP A 131 10.84 18.08 2.18
N ALA A 132 10.37 17.19 3.07
CA ALA A 132 11.02 15.91 3.37
C ALA A 132 10.82 14.85 2.25
N ILE A 133 10.12 15.18 1.17
CA ILE A 133 10.08 14.41 -0.08
C ILE A 133 11.16 14.95 -1.02
N THR A 134 12.29 14.25 -1.11
CA THR A 134 13.51 14.73 -1.76
C THR A 134 14.00 13.83 -2.89
N LEU A 135 13.48 12.61 -3.05
CA LEU A 135 13.88 11.69 -4.12
C LEU A 135 13.63 12.31 -5.51
N ASP A 136 14.70 12.58 -6.26
CA ASP A 136 14.61 13.30 -7.55
C ASP A 136 13.95 12.47 -8.63
N ALA A 137 12.95 13.07 -9.30
CA ALA A 137 12.28 12.57 -10.49
C ALA A 137 12.05 13.70 -11.52
N SER A 138 12.97 14.68 -11.57
CA SER A 138 12.90 15.81 -12.50
C SER A 138 13.07 15.40 -13.97
N ASP A 139 13.73 14.27 -14.23
CA ASP A 139 13.86 13.63 -15.55
C ASP A 139 13.73 12.11 -15.45
N ARG A 140 14.60 11.49 -14.66
CA ARG A 140 14.55 10.07 -14.29
C ARG A 140 14.64 9.94 -12.79
N ILE A 141 14.02 8.91 -12.23
CA ILE A 141 14.08 8.67 -10.79
C ILE A 141 15.47 8.14 -10.44
N THR A 142 16.21 8.90 -9.64
CA THR A 142 17.55 8.52 -9.21
C THR A 142 17.74 8.82 -7.73
N GLY A 143 18.20 7.83 -6.98
CA GLY A 143 18.48 7.96 -5.57
C GLY A 143 17.91 6.80 -4.77
N THR A 144 17.66 7.05 -3.48
CA THR A 144 17.32 6.00 -2.54
C THR A 144 16.15 6.45 -1.67
N LYS A 145 15.11 5.61 -1.61
CA LYS A 145 14.01 5.74 -0.66
C LYS A 145 14.25 4.78 0.50
N THR A 146 14.28 5.27 1.73
CA THR A 146 14.41 4.41 2.92
C THR A 146 13.04 4.19 3.56
N PHE A 147 12.88 3.09 4.31
CA PHE A 147 11.64 2.74 5.00
C PHE A 147 10.42 2.57 4.09
N VAL A 148 10.62 2.04 2.88
CA VAL A 148 9.51 1.64 2.00
C VAL A 148 8.87 0.40 2.59
N SER A 149 7.66 0.58 3.14
CA SER A 149 6.90 -0.49 3.77
C SER A 149 6.50 -1.51 2.73
N ASP A 150 6.55 -2.79 3.10
CA ASP A 150 6.07 -3.91 2.30
C ASP A 150 6.76 -4.11 0.93
N ALA A 151 7.83 -3.37 0.61
CA ALA A 151 8.49 -3.43 -0.70
C ALA A 151 8.98 -4.84 -1.06
N LEU A 152 9.39 -5.64 -0.06
CA LEU A 152 9.83 -7.03 -0.25
C LEU A 152 8.69 -8.00 -0.60
N LEU A 153 7.44 -7.59 -0.34
CA LEU A 153 6.22 -8.36 -0.62
C LEU A 153 5.49 -7.86 -1.87
N ALA A 154 5.93 -6.73 -2.42
CA ALA A 154 5.23 -5.98 -3.43
C ALA A 154 5.56 -6.45 -4.85
N THR A 155 4.65 -6.19 -5.79
CA THR A 155 4.96 -6.22 -7.23
C THR A 155 5.38 -4.85 -7.73
N HIS A 156 4.92 -3.79 -7.06
CA HIS A 156 5.25 -2.40 -7.38
C HIS A 156 5.52 -1.62 -6.12
N VAL A 157 6.41 -0.64 -6.19
CA VAL A 157 6.60 0.36 -5.14
C VAL A 157 5.93 1.66 -5.55
N MET A 158 5.21 2.28 -4.62
CA MET A 158 4.69 3.64 -4.74
C MET A 158 5.48 4.53 -3.78
N VAL A 159 6.27 5.45 -4.33
CA VAL A 159 7.15 6.30 -3.52
C VAL A 159 6.95 7.78 -3.78
N GLY A 160 7.10 8.60 -2.74
CA GLY A 160 7.15 10.06 -2.88
C GLY A 160 8.42 10.49 -3.62
N VAL A 161 8.26 11.35 -4.63
CA VAL A 161 9.33 11.91 -5.44
C VAL A 161 9.12 13.41 -5.66
N GLN A 162 10.21 14.13 -5.91
CA GLN A 162 10.20 15.53 -6.32
C GLN A 162 10.36 15.64 -7.84
N THR A 163 9.36 16.21 -8.51
CA THR A 163 9.39 16.47 -9.96
C THR A 163 9.66 17.94 -10.25
N LYS A 164 9.86 18.29 -11.52
CA LYS A 164 9.94 19.70 -11.97
C LYS A 164 8.67 20.51 -11.67
N ASN A 165 7.54 19.84 -11.49
CA ASN A 165 6.23 20.47 -11.26
C ASN A 165 5.77 20.37 -9.80
N GLY A 166 6.63 19.92 -8.88
CA GLY A 166 6.30 19.68 -7.48
C GLY A 166 6.33 18.21 -7.07
N PRO A 167 5.94 17.90 -5.82
CA PRO A 167 5.92 16.53 -5.31
C PRO A 167 4.90 15.66 -6.04
N ALA A 168 5.23 14.38 -6.19
CA ALA A 168 4.36 13.37 -6.80
C ALA A 168 4.56 12.01 -6.12
N LEU A 169 3.66 11.07 -6.37
CA LEU A 169 3.89 9.65 -6.10
C LEU A 169 4.29 8.95 -7.41
N ALA A 170 5.41 8.25 -7.41
CA ALA A 170 5.88 7.45 -8.52
C ALA A 170 5.53 5.98 -8.30
N ILE A 171 4.91 5.33 -9.29
CA ILE A 171 4.69 3.88 -9.33
C ILE A 171 5.79 3.23 -10.17
N THR A 172 6.55 2.32 -9.56
CA THR A 172 7.65 1.60 -10.22
C THR A 172 7.51 0.09 -10.02
N ASP A 173 7.75 -0.70 -11.06
CA ASP A 173 7.85 -2.16 -10.96
C ASP A 173 9.01 -2.52 -10.02
N VAL A 174 8.78 -3.40 -9.04
CA VAL A 174 9.79 -3.75 -8.05
C VAL A 174 11.04 -4.38 -8.69
N ASN A 175 10.91 -5.01 -9.87
CA ASN A 175 12.04 -5.63 -10.58
C ASN A 175 12.90 -4.61 -11.34
N ALA A 176 12.44 -3.35 -11.44
CA ALA A 176 13.21 -2.26 -12.05
C ALA A 176 14.08 -1.50 -11.04
N VAL A 177 14.07 -1.92 -9.76
CA VAL A 177 14.77 -1.27 -8.65
C VAL A 177 15.49 -2.31 -7.78
N GLU A 178 16.47 -1.86 -7.01
CA GLU A 178 17.11 -2.71 -6.00
C GLU A 178 16.39 -2.52 -4.66
N CYS A 179 15.89 -3.61 -4.08
CA CYS A 179 15.25 -3.61 -2.76
C CYS A 179 16.14 -4.35 -1.76
N VAL A 180 16.62 -3.63 -0.74
CA VAL A 180 17.42 -4.18 0.35
C VAL A 180 16.61 -4.16 1.64
N ALA A 181 16.42 -5.33 2.25
CA ALA A 181 15.70 -5.45 3.51
C ALA A 181 16.36 -4.64 4.63
N LEU A 182 15.58 -3.83 5.34
CA LEU A 182 16.05 -3.11 6.53
C LEU A 182 15.89 -3.98 7.77
N ASN A 183 16.85 -3.89 8.69
CA ASN A 183 16.74 -4.55 9.98
C ASN A 183 15.83 -3.75 10.92
N VAL A 184 14.53 -3.99 10.82
CA VAL A 184 13.50 -3.41 11.70
C VAL A 184 13.22 -4.30 12.91
N THR A 185 12.76 -3.67 14.01
CA THR A 185 12.36 -4.35 15.25
C THR A 185 11.16 -5.27 15.03
N ASP A 186 10.13 -4.79 14.33
CA ASP A 186 8.93 -5.57 14.02
C ASP A 186 9.13 -6.34 12.70
N LYS A 187 9.31 -7.65 12.81
CA LYS A 187 9.49 -8.52 11.64
C LYS A 187 8.20 -8.78 10.86
N THR A 188 7.03 -8.51 11.44
CA THR A 188 5.73 -8.66 10.77
C THR A 188 5.39 -7.48 9.86
N LYS A 189 6.18 -6.40 9.94
CA LYS A 189 6.08 -5.20 9.12
C LYS A 189 7.42 -4.94 8.41
N PRO A 190 7.73 -5.70 7.36
CA PRO A 190 8.99 -5.55 6.66
C PRO A 190 9.08 -4.18 5.99
N ALA A 191 10.25 -3.57 6.07
CA ALA A 191 10.59 -2.35 5.34
C ALA A 191 11.88 -2.57 4.54
N ALA A 192 12.00 -1.87 3.42
CA ALA A 192 13.20 -1.91 2.59
C ALA A 192 13.75 -0.52 2.34
N GLN A 193 15.04 -0.48 2.05
CA GLN A 193 15.65 0.58 1.27
C GLN A 193 15.49 0.22 -0.20
N VAL A 194 15.00 1.16 -1.01
CA VAL A 194 14.77 0.98 -2.45
C VAL A 194 15.66 1.97 -3.20
N THR A 195 16.56 1.44 -4.02
CA THR A 195 17.46 2.24 -4.86
C THR A 195 16.94 2.29 -6.29
N PHE A 196 16.81 3.51 -6.79
CA PHE A 196 16.39 3.82 -8.15
C PHE A 196 17.63 4.28 -8.92
N ASP A 197 18.01 3.54 -9.97
CA ASP A 197 19.08 3.93 -10.88
C ASP A 197 18.48 4.31 -12.23
N GLN A 198 18.33 5.62 -12.45
CA GLN A 198 17.81 6.16 -13.71
C GLN A 198 16.49 5.48 -14.13
N VAL A 199 15.53 5.27 -13.22
CA VAL A 199 14.24 4.69 -13.58
C VAL A 199 13.40 5.72 -14.36
N GLN A 200 12.61 5.29 -15.34
CA GLN A 200 11.80 6.22 -16.12
C GLN A 200 10.69 6.86 -15.27
N ALA A 201 10.59 8.18 -15.30
CA ALA A 201 9.56 8.96 -14.63
C ALA A 201 8.48 9.41 -15.65
N THR A 202 7.74 8.46 -16.24
CA THR A 202 6.72 8.79 -17.24
C THR A 202 5.46 9.37 -16.60
N VAL A 203 4.72 10.19 -17.34
CA VAL A 203 3.49 10.84 -16.84
C VAL A 203 2.45 9.80 -16.38
N GLU A 204 2.40 8.64 -17.02
CA GLU A 204 1.50 7.54 -16.66
C GLU A 204 1.86 6.88 -15.33
N ARG A 205 3.11 7.05 -14.87
CA ARG A 205 3.64 6.48 -13.62
C ARG A 205 3.75 7.50 -12.50
N LEU A 206 3.50 8.78 -12.77
CA LEU A 206 3.52 9.85 -11.78
C LEU A 206 2.09 10.29 -11.42
N LEU A 207 1.81 10.40 -10.13
CA LEU A 207 0.58 10.93 -9.57
C LEU A 207 0.91 12.26 -8.88
N PRO A 208 0.67 13.41 -9.52
CA PRO A 208 0.98 14.71 -8.94
C PRO A 208 0.24 14.93 -7.61
N LEU A 209 0.94 15.43 -6.60
CA LEU A 209 0.34 15.79 -5.31
C LEU A 209 0.06 17.30 -5.30
N SER A 210 -1.20 17.68 -5.17
CA SER A 210 -1.57 19.09 -4.96
C SER A 210 -1.30 19.54 -3.53
N ASP A 211 -1.26 20.85 -3.26
CA ASP A 211 -1.19 21.35 -1.88
C ASP A 211 -2.38 20.85 -1.06
N ALA A 212 -3.59 20.84 -1.65
CA ALA A 212 -4.77 20.22 -1.02
C ALA A 212 -4.56 18.74 -0.71
N ASP A 213 -3.76 18.03 -1.51
CA ASP A 213 -3.39 16.65 -1.23
C ASP A 213 -2.49 16.50 0.00
N LEU A 214 -1.74 17.53 0.33
CA LEU A 214 -0.77 17.60 1.41
C LEU A 214 -1.24 18.46 2.60
N ASP A 215 -2.43 19.05 2.55
CA ASP A 215 -2.93 20.00 3.56
C ASP A 215 -2.96 19.45 5.00
N TYR A 216 -2.98 18.12 5.18
CA TYR A 216 -2.91 17.47 6.50
C TYR A 216 -1.50 17.47 7.12
N LEU A 217 -0.50 17.96 6.38
CA LEU A 217 0.90 18.08 6.80
C LEU A 217 1.23 19.47 7.38
N ASN A 218 0.35 20.46 7.18
CA ASN A 218 0.54 21.83 7.66
C ASN A 218 -0.11 22.09 9.02
#